data_AF-A0A0H2QZ85-F1
#
_entry.id   AF-A0A0H2QZ85-F1
#
_cell.length_a   1.000
_cell.length_b   1.000
_cell.length_c   1.000
_cell.angle_alpha   90.00
_cell.angle_beta   90.00
_cell.angle_gamma   90.00
#
_symmetry.space_group_name_H-M   'P 1'
#
loop_
_entity.id
_entity.type
_entity.pdbx_description
1 polymer ?
#
loop_
_entity_poly.entity_id
_entity_poly.type
_entity_poly.pdbx_seq_one_letter_code
_entity_poly.pdbx_strand_id
1 'polypeptide(L)'
;FTEGHPQRETHHPKMLNETEYRNRVPNFIGGILPRRDKGDFEFYATTMLTLFKPWRNGESLKSMDCTWTETFNNHVFSEKERNLMDNFNLRYECSDARDDFASQRK
;
A
#
# COMPACT_ATOMS: atom_id res chain seq x y z
N PHE A 1 9.63 24.16 8.58
CA PHE A 1 9.81 25.45 7.87
C PHE A 1 10.78 26.33 8.65
N THR A 2 11.40 27.31 8.00
CA THR A 2 12.28 28.30 8.64
C THR A 2 11.50 29.31 9.48
N GLU A 3 12.21 30.04 10.34
CA GLU A 3 11.67 31.15 11.12
C GLU A 3 11.02 32.22 10.23
N GLY A 4 9.84 32.71 10.63
CA GLY A 4 9.03 33.68 9.88
C GLY A 4 8.04 33.06 8.87
N HIS A 5 8.11 31.76 8.58
CA HIS A 5 7.17 31.13 7.65
C HIS A 5 5.78 30.92 8.32
N PRO A 6 4.65 31.31 7.68
CA PRO A 6 3.31 31.20 8.27
C PRO A 6 2.92 29.79 8.74
N GLN A 7 3.49 28.77 8.10
CA GLN A 7 3.21 27.36 8.41
C GLN A 7 4.22 26.71 9.38
N ARG A 8 5.17 27.48 9.94
CA ARG A 8 6.22 26.92 10.83
C ARG A 8 5.65 26.15 12.01
N GLU A 9 4.64 26.72 12.67
CA GLU A 9 4.03 26.15 13.87
C GLU A 9 2.97 25.08 13.56
N THR A 10 2.43 25.05 12.34
CA THR A 10 1.26 24.21 12.01
C THR A 10 1.57 23.03 11.10
N HIS A 11 2.65 23.10 10.31
CA HIS A 11 3.00 22.07 9.33
C HIS A 11 4.40 21.54 9.63
N HIS A 12 4.47 20.67 10.63
CA HIS A 12 5.67 19.94 10.97
C HIS A 12 5.40 18.43 10.91
N PRO A 13 6.41 17.61 10.57
CA PRO A 13 6.30 16.17 10.74
C PRO A 13 5.99 15.85 12.20
N LYS A 14 5.00 15.01 12.45
CA LYS A 14 4.69 14.46 13.77
C LYS A 14 4.86 12.96 13.70
N MET A 15 5.67 12.40 14.59
CA MET A 15 5.69 10.96 14.82
C MET A 15 4.38 10.57 15.51
N LEU A 16 3.58 9.74 14.84
CA LEU A 16 2.35 9.23 15.41
C LEU A 16 2.67 8.11 16.39
N ASN A 17 1.95 8.07 17.51
CA ASN A 17 1.98 6.88 18.37
C ASN A 17 1.20 5.73 17.72
N GLU A 18 1.37 4.52 18.26
CA GLU A 18 0.78 3.29 17.71
C GLU A 18 -0.76 3.38 17.57
N THR A 19 -1.44 4.01 18.53
CA THR A 19 -2.91 4.16 18.51
C THR A 19 -3.36 5.16 17.44
N GLU A 20 -2.73 6.34 17.37
CA GLU A 20 -3.01 7.34 16.33
C GLU A 20 -2.73 6.77 14.92
N TYR A 21 -1.66 5.99 14.79
CA TYR A 21 -1.28 5.38 13.52
C TYR A 21 -2.25 4.26 13.11
N ARG A 22 -2.76 3.45 14.05
CA ARG A 22 -3.75 2.40 13.76
C ARG A 22 -5.11 2.95 13.31
N ASN A 23 -5.50 4.12 13.79
CA ASN A 23 -6.79 4.73 13.46
C ASN A 23 -6.77 5.56 12.15
N ARG A 24 -5.70 5.44 11.35
CA ARG A 24 -5.56 6.16 10.08
C ARG A 24 -5.42 5.18 8.92
N VAL A 25 -6.18 5.43 7.86
CA VAL A 25 -6.12 4.68 6.61
C VAL A 25 -5.47 5.57 5.54
N PRO A 26 -4.38 5.12 4.89
CA PRO A 26 -3.79 5.83 3.77
C PRO A 26 -4.78 5.97 2.61
N ASN A 27 -4.85 7.17 2.03
CA ASN A 27 -5.62 7.43 0.81
C ASN A 27 -4.65 7.74 -0.34
N PHE A 28 -4.58 6.86 -1.34
CA PHE A 28 -3.70 7.01 -2.48
C PHE A 28 -4.34 7.89 -3.56
N ILE A 29 -3.62 8.93 -3.99
CA ILE A 29 -4.02 9.86 -5.04
C ILE A 29 -3.13 9.60 -6.27
N GLY A 30 -3.70 9.51 -7.46
CA GLY A 30 -2.94 9.44 -8.72
C GLY A 30 -2.91 8.09 -9.44
N GLY A 31 -3.60 7.07 -8.94
CA GLY A 31 -3.72 5.79 -9.64
C GLY A 31 -4.40 4.72 -8.81
N ILE A 32 -4.84 3.65 -9.48
CA ILE A 32 -5.33 2.44 -8.84
C ILE A 32 -4.16 1.54 -8.45
N LEU A 33 -4.07 1.15 -7.18
CA LEU A 33 -3.10 0.14 -6.74
C LEU A 33 -3.40 -1.21 -7.39
N PRO A 34 -2.40 -2.04 -7.71
CA PRO A 34 -2.64 -3.35 -8.28
C PRO A 34 -3.51 -4.22 -7.35
N ARG A 35 -4.36 -5.04 -7.96
CA ARG A 35 -5.20 -6.02 -7.25
C ARG A 35 -4.36 -7.21 -6.82
N ARG A 36 -4.70 -7.78 -5.68
CA ARG A 36 -4.06 -9.02 -5.21
C ARG A 36 -4.58 -10.24 -5.95
N ASP A 37 -5.88 -10.23 -6.28
CA ASP A 37 -6.64 -11.38 -6.77
C ASP A 37 -6.71 -11.46 -8.30
N LYS A 38 -6.41 -10.38 -9.01
CA LYS A 38 -6.50 -10.29 -10.48
C LYS A 38 -5.33 -9.51 -11.07
N GLY A 39 -4.89 -9.93 -12.26
CA GLY A 39 -3.86 -9.23 -13.03
C GLY A 39 -2.45 -9.75 -12.77
N ASP A 40 -1.46 -8.86 -12.90
CA ASP A 40 -0.04 -9.19 -12.79
C ASP A 40 0.42 -9.19 -11.33
N PHE A 41 0.66 -10.39 -10.80
CA PHE A 41 1.14 -10.56 -9.43
C PHE A 41 2.59 -10.09 -9.23
N GLU A 42 3.46 -10.13 -10.26
CA GLU A 42 4.82 -9.57 -10.13
C GLU A 42 4.74 -8.06 -9.90
N PHE A 43 3.82 -7.38 -10.59
CA PHE A 43 3.59 -5.96 -10.38
C PHE A 43 2.96 -5.66 -9.02
N TYR A 44 2.02 -6.49 -8.55
CA TYR A 44 1.48 -6.41 -7.19
C TYR A 44 2.59 -6.56 -6.15
N ALA A 45 3.40 -7.61 -6.26
CA ALA A 45 4.51 -7.92 -5.37
C ALA A 45 5.53 -6.76 -5.31
N THR A 46 5.93 -6.24 -6.47
CA THR A 46 6.83 -5.09 -6.57
C THR A 46 6.25 -3.87 -5.84
N THR A 47 4.96 -3.59 -6.06
CA THR A 47 4.28 -2.43 -5.46
C THR A 47 4.23 -2.54 -3.94
N MET A 48 3.83 -3.70 -3.40
CA MET A 48 3.74 -3.90 -1.95
C MET A 48 5.11 -3.90 -1.27
N LEU A 49 6.13 -4.49 -1.90
CA LEU A 49 7.52 -4.39 -1.42
C LEU A 49 8.01 -2.94 -1.41
N THR A 50 7.71 -2.16 -2.47
CA THR A 50 8.10 -0.75 -2.55
C THR A 50 7.45 0.09 -1.44
N LEU A 51 6.22 -0.24 -1.02
CA LEU A 51 5.52 0.49 0.02
C LEU A 51 5.96 0.10 1.44
N PHE A 52 6.23 -1.19 1.68
CA PHE A 52 6.33 -1.71 3.05
C PHE A 52 7.71 -2.24 3.43
N LYS A 53 8.52 -2.70 2.48
CA LYS A 53 9.90 -3.09 2.77
C LYS A 53 10.75 -1.80 2.88
N PRO A 54 11.65 -1.65 3.87
CA PRO A 54 12.59 -0.53 3.86
C PRO A 54 13.61 -0.68 2.73
N TRP A 55 13.83 0.36 1.93
CA TRP A 55 14.80 0.35 0.83
C TRP A 55 15.45 1.71 0.59
N ARG A 56 16.65 1.68 0.00
CA ARG A 56 17.36 2.89 -0.48
C ARG A 56 17.68 2.84 -1.97
N ASN A 57 17.73 1.64 -2.55
CA ASN A 57 17.96 1.38 -3.96
C ASN A 57 17.21 0.10 -4.38
N GLY A 58 17.21 -0.22 -5.68
CA GLY A 58 16.51 -1.41 -6.20
C GLY A 58 17.06 -2.73 -5.66
N GLU A 59 18.37 -2.82 -5.42
CA GLU A 59 19.01 -4.03 -4.86
C GLU A 59 18.57 -4.30 -3.42
N SER A 60 18.24 -3.25 -2.65
CA SER A 60 17.64 -3.39 -1.31
C SER A 60 16.27 -4.06 -1.38
N LEU A 61 15.53 -3.83 -2.47
CA LEU A 61 14.21 -4.40 -2.68
C LEU A 61 14.28 -5.84 -3.15
N LYS A 62 15.08 -6.16 -4.18
CA LYS A 62 15.14 -7.49 -4.81
C LYS A 62 16.57 -7.84 -5.21
N SER A 63 17.01 -9.07 -4.92
CA SER A 63 18.25 -9.61 -5.51
C SER A 63 18.09 -9.77 -7.03
N MET A 64 19.18 -9.71 -7.80
CA MET A 64 19.12 -9.91 -9.24
C MET A 64 18.57 -11.30 -9.59
N ASP A 65 18.93 -12.31 -8.80
CA ASP A 65 18.61 -13.72 -9.07
C ASP A 65 17.22 -14.17 -8.58
N CYS A 66 16.46 -13.30 -7.91
CA CYS A 66 15.11 -13.64 -7.41
C CYS A 66 14.03 -12.90 -8.20
N THR A 67 12.82 -13.46 -8.28
CA THR A 67 11.64 -12.75 -8.80
C THR A 67 11.04 -11.82 -7.74
N TRP A 68 10.11 -10.94 -8.14
CA TRP A 68 9.40 -10.11 -7.18
C TRP A 68 8.46 -10.95 -6.31
N THR A 69 7.83 -11.97 -6.90
CA THR A 69 6.99 -12.92 -6.17
C THR A 69 7.77 -13.67 -5.11
N GLU A 70 8.95 -14.20 -5.43
CA GLU A 70 9.81 -14.89 -4.45
C GLU A 70 10.22 -13.96 -3.32
N THR A 71 10.62 -12.74 -3.66
CA THR A 71 11.03 -11.73 -2.68
C THR A 71 9.88 -11.31 -1.78
N PHE A 72 8.67 -11.18 -2.33
CA PHE A 72 7.45 -10.87 -1.59
C PHE A 72 7.10 -12.00 -0.61
N ASN A 73 7.12 -13.24 -1.08
CA ASN A 73 6.81 -14.41 -0.25
C ASN A 73 7.82 -14.61 0.89
N ASN A 74 9.09 -14.24 0.66
CA ASN A 74 10.15 -14.33 1.65
C ASN A 74 10.19 -13.13 2.62
N HIS A 75 9.49 -12.04 2.30
CA HIS A 75 9.48 -10.86 3.16
C HIS A 75 8.43 -11.01 4.27
N VAL A 76 8.86 -10.81 5.51
CA VAL A 76 7.98 -10.83 6.66
C VAL A 76 7.31 -9.48 6.83
N PHE A 77 6.11 -9.35 6.29
CA PHE A 77 5.27 -8.19 6.53
C PHE A 77 4.78 -8.16 7.98
N SER A 78 4.58 -6.98 8.54
CA SER A 78 3.88 -6.82 9.81
C SER A 78 2.39 -7.14 9.66
N GLU A 79 1.71 -7.45 10.77
CA GLU A 79 0.25 -7.64 10.77
C GLU A 79 -0.48 -6.41 10.23
N LYS A 80 0.04 -5.24 10.58
CA LYS A 80 -0.51 -3.97 10.09
C LYS A 80 -0.37 -3.83 8.59
N GLU A 81 0.80 -4.14 8.02
CA GLU A 81 1.01 -4.07 6.58
C GLU A 81 0.07 -5.01 5.83
N ARG A 82 -0.16 -6.23 6.37
CA ARG A 82 -1.17 -7.15 5.83
C ARG A 82 -2.57 -6.54 5.86
N ASN A 83 -2.99 -5.97 6.99
CA ASN A 83 -4.29 -5.30 7.08
C ASN A 83 -4.42 -4.13 6.09
N LEU A 84 -3.34 -3.37 5.85
CA LEU A 84 -3.33 -2.32 4.83
C LEU A 84 -3.46 -2.91 3.42
N MET A 85 -2.73 -3.97 3.09
CA MET A 85 -2.85 -4.68 1.82
C MET A 85 -4.28 -5.18 1.57
N ASP A 86 -4.92 -5.77 2.59
CA ASP A 86 -6.30 -6.23 2.49
C ASP A 86 -7.28 -5.06 2.29
N ASN A 87 -7.08 -3.95 3.00
CA ASN A 87 -7.86 -2.73 2.80
C ASN A 87 -7.71 -2.13 1.39
N PHE A 88 -6.53 -2.26 0.78
CA PHE A 88 -6.33 -1.83 -0.60
C PHE A 88 -7.14 -2.68 -1.59
N ASN A 89 -7.31 -3.98 -1.30
CA ASN A 89 -8.09 -4.89 -2.12
C ASN A 89 -9.61 -4.67 -1.96
N LEU A 90 -10.06 -4.28 -0.76
CA LEU A 90 -11.48 -4.11 -0.41
C LEU A 90 -12.25 -3.19 -1.39
N ARG A 91 -11.61 -2.11 -1.86
CA ARG A 91 -12.24 -1.20 -2.84
C ARG A 91 -12.65 -1.94 -4.12
N TYR A 92 -11.85 -2.89 -4.56
CA TYR A 92 -12.14 -3.69 -5.76
C TYR A 92 -13.22 -4.71 -5.49
N GLU A 93 -13.18 -5.39 -4.35
CA GLU A 93 -14.21 -6.33 -3.94
C GLU A 93 -15.60 -5.67 -3.89
N CYS A 94 -15.69 -4.45 -3.34
CA CYS A 94 -16.95 -3.69 -3.34
C CYS A 94 -17.39 -3.29 -4.75
N SER A 95 -16.46 -2.92 -5.64
CA SER A 95 -16.80 -2.56 -7.02
C SER A 95 -17.31 -3.78 -7.78
N ASP A 96 -16.63 -4.92 -7.67
CA ASP A 96 -16.99 -6.18 -8.31
C ASP A 96 -18.37 -6.64 -7.82
N ALA A 97 -18.62 -6.63 -6.50
CA ALA A 97 -19.91 -7.03 -5.93
C ALA A 97 -21.08 -6.16 -6.43
N ARG A 98 -20.86 -4.86 -6.60
CA ARG A 98 -21.87 -3.94 -7.17
C ARG A 98 -22.17 -4.31 -8.62
N ASP A 99 -21.12 -4.56 -9.41
CA ASP A 99 -21.25 -4.81 -10.85
C ASP A 99 -21.87 -6.20 -11.10
N ASP A 100 -21.52 -7.20 -10.29
CA ASP A 100 -22.15 -8.53 -10.27
C ASP A 100 -23.66 -8.43 -9.99
N PHE A 101 -24.05 -7.70 -8.94
CA PHE A 101 -25.46 -7.47 -8.62
C PHE A 101 -26.22 -6.75 -9.75
N ALA A 102 -25.57 -5.79 -10.42
CA ALA A 102 -26.17 -5.10 -11.56
C ALA A 102 -26.34 -6.02 -12.78
N SER A 103 -25.40 -6.94 -13.02
CA SER A 103 -25.47 -7.89 -14.13
C SER A 103 -26.59 -8.94 -13.96
N GLN A 104 -26.84 -9.39 -12.74
CA GLN A 104 -27.88 -10.38 -12.41
C GLN A 104 -29.32 -9.83 -12.53
N ARG A 105 -29.48 -8.51 -12.66
CA ARG A 105 -30.79 -7.84 -12.81
C ARG A 105 -31.16 -7.53 -14.26
N LYS A 106 -30.30 -7.88 -15.22
CA LYS A 106 -30.59 -7.81 -16.66
C LYS A 106 -31.01 -9.18 -17.16
#